data_AF-A0AAE1JGD0-F1
#
_entry.id   AF-A0AAE1JGD0-F1
#
_cell.length_a   1.000
_cell.length_b   1.000
_cell.length_c   1.000
_cell.angle_alpha   90.00
_cell.angle_beta   90.00
_cell.angle_gamma   90.00
#
_symmetry.space_group_name_H-M   'P 1'
#
loop_
_entity.id
_entity.type
_entity.pdbx_description
1 polymer ?
#
loop_
_entity_poly.entity_id
_entity_poly.type
_entity_poly.pdbx_seq_one_letter_code
_entity_poly.pdbx_strand_id
1 'polypeptide(L)'
;MGGKTWSKQEERFFWKTIVPQSPKAVKPADRVHDWKVCAEIMQRAMGVNARRKYSKLMLFEHYFQNVQTGHRSPCAREFVVEHKRELGEFRKRQVLSDSMAEEISVRSQERMVTLMQREAVMAHL
;
A
#
# COMPACT_ATOMS: atom_id res chain seq x y z
N MET A 1 -5.28 -22.77 -25.55
CA MET A 1 -5.76 -22.01 -24.37
C MET A 1 -4.72 -20.99 -23.89
N GLY A 2 -4.45 -19.94 -24.69
CA GLY A 2 -3.56 -18.85 -24.29
C GLY A 2 -4.32 -17.89 -23.38
N GLY A 3 -4.24 -18.09 -22.06
CA GLY A 3 -4.99 -17.24 -21.12
C GLY A 3 -4.87 -17.58 -19.63
N LYS A 4 -4.32 -18.74 -19.26
CA LYS A 4 -4.17 -19.10 -17.84
C LYS A 4 -3.09 -18.30 -17.11
N THR A 5 -2.05 -17.86 -17.82
CA THR A 5 -0.89 -17.22 -17.20
C THR A 5 -0.71 -15.80 -17.72
N TRP A 6 -0.45 -14.86 -16.81
CA TRP A 6 -0.10 -13.48 -17.13
C TRP A 6 1.30 -13.45 -17.75
N SER A 7 1.45 -12.75 -18.87
CA SER A 7 2.76 -12.54 -19.52
C SER A 7 3.63 -11.65 -18.64
N LYS A 8 4.94 -11.66 -18.89
CA LYS A 8 5.86 -10.72 -18.22
C LYS A 8 5.48 -9.25 -18.43
N GLN A 9 4.92 -8.90 -19.60
CA GLN A 9 4.45 -7.54 -19.88
C GLN A 9 3.20 -7.20 -19.06
N GLU A 10 2.24 -8.13 -18.98
CA GLU A 10 1.04 -7.96 -18.15
C GLU A 10 1.42 -7.80 -16.68
N GLU A 11 2.33 -8.63 -16.18
CA GLU A 11 2.84 -8.54 -14.80
C GLU A 11 3.55 -7.22 -14.56
N ARG A 12 4.49 -6.83 -15.43
CA ARG A 12 5.21 -5.56 -15.27
C ARG A 12 4.23 -4.39 -15.16
N PHE A 13 3.27 -4.29 -16.09
CA PHE A 13 2.30 -3.20 -16.08
C PHE A 13 1.38 -3.26 -14.85
N PHE A 14 0.94 -4.46 -14.47
CA PHE A 14 0.13 -4.66 -13.28
C PHE A 14 0.85 -4.19 -12.02
N TRP A 15 2.08 -4.63 -11.79
CA TRP A 15 2.80 -4.31 -10.56
C TRP A 15 3.40 -2.91 -10.53
N LYS A 16 3.86 -2.38 -11.67
CA LYS A 16 4.52 -1.07 -11.75
C LYS A 16 3.58 0.10 -12.02
N THR A 17 2.37 -0.16 -12.52
CA THR A 17 1.43 0.89 -12.87
C THR A 17 0.08 0.71 -12.19
N ILE A 18 -0.51 -0.49 -12.22
CA ILE A 18 -1.85 -0.70 -11.67
C ILE A 18 -1.84 -0.76 -10.13
N VAL A 19 -1.02 -1.61 -9.52
CA VAL A 19 -0.98 -1.79 -8.07
C VAL A 19 -0.68 -0.48 -7.32
N PRO A 20 0.28 0.37 -7.74
CA PRO A 20 0.60 1.63 -7.07
C PRO A 20 -0.54 2.65 -7.02
N GLN A 21 -1.55 2.53 -7.88
CA GLN A 21 -2.73 3.41 -7.89
C GLN A 21 -4.03 2.70 -7.49
N SER A 22 -3.95 1.41 -7.18
CA SER A 22 -5.07 0.56 -6.80
C SER A 22 -5.43 0.74 -5.31
N PRO A 23 -6.51 0.12 -4.82
CA PRO A 23 -6.81 0.08 -3.39
C PRO A 23 -5.72 -0.60 -2.54
N LYS A 24 -4.76 -1.26 -3.18
CA LYS A 24 -3.63 -1.96 -2.54
C LYS A 24 -2.29 -1.27 -2.75
N ALA A 25 -2.30 0.01 -3.15
CA ALA A 25 -1.10 0.84 -3.14
C ALA A 25 -0.46 0.87 -1.74
N VAL A 26 0.87 0.92 -1.73
CA VAL A 26 1.68 0.94 -0.51
C VAL A 26 1.30 2.16 0.35
N LYS A 27 1.29 3.36 -0.25
CA LYS A 27 0.88 4.58 0.42
C LYS A 27 -0.63 4.80 0.28
N PRO A 28 -1.35 5.14 1.35
CA PRO A 28 -2.78 5.44 1.27
C PRO A 28 -3.12 6.59 0.31
N ALA A 29 -2.27 7.63 0.23
CA ALA A 29 -2.48 8.78 -0.64
C ALA A 29 -2.50 8.42 -2.15
N ASP A 30 -1.84 7.32 -2.52
CA ASP A 30 -1.75 6.90 -3.92
C ASP A 30 -2.97 6.05 -4.35
N ARG A 31 -3.89 5.71 -3.43
CA ARG A 31 -5.07 4.86 -3.69
C ARG A 31 -6.19 5.62 -4.40
N VAL A 32 -5.91 6.07 -5.62
CA VAL A 32 -6.79 6.94 -6.41
C VAL A 32 -7.83 6.18 -7.23
N HIS A 33 -7.64 4.88 -7.48
CA HIS A 33 -8.52 4.09 -8.33
C HIS A 33 -9.06 2.85 -7.63
N ASP A 34 -10.29 2.46 -7.98
CA ASP A 34 -10.82 1.16 -7.65
C ASP A 34 -10.38 0.11 -8.70
N TRP A 35 -10.64 -1.17 -8.40
CA TRP A 35 -10.25 -2.25 -9.30
C TRP A 35 -10.96 -2.23 -10.65
N LYS A 36 -12.14 -1.59 -10.75
CA LYS A 36 -12.86 -1.47 -12.02
C LYS A 36 -12.12 -0.50 -12.95
N VAL A 37 -11.80 0.69 -12.45
CA VAL A 37 -11.01 1.68 -13.20
C VAL A 37 -9.63 1.12 -13.54
N CYS A 38 -8.96 0.43 -12.61
CA CYS A 38 -7.70 -0.25 -12.89
C CYS A 38 -7.79 -1.26 -14.05
N ALA A 39 -8.88 -2.03 -14.13
CA ALA A 39 -9.08 -2.99 -15.21
C ALA A 39 -9.28 -2.29 -16.56
N GLU A 40 -10.00 -1.16 -16.58
CA GLU A 40 -10.17 -0.32 -17.78
C GLU A 40 -8.84 0.28 -18.24
N ILE A 41 -8.02 0.79 -17.31
CA ILE A 41 -6.66 1.29 -17.60
C ILE A 41 -5.80 0.17 -18.19
N MET A 42 -5.81 -1.02 -17.58
CA MET A 42 -5.06 -2.16 -18.08
C MET A 42 -5.53 -2.60 -19.46
N GLN A 43 -6.85 -2.63 -19.69
CA GLN A 43 -7.44 -2.97 -20.99
C GLN A 43 -7.01 -1.99 -22.07
N ARG A 44 -7.04 -0.68 -21.79
CA ARG A 44 -6.62 0.36 -22.72
C ARG A 44 -5.12 0.29 -23.01
N ALA A 45 -4.30 0.10 -21.99
CA ALA A 45 -2.84 0.06 -22.13
C ALA A 45 -2.37 -1.16 -22.92
N MET A 46 -3.01 -2.31 -22.73
CA MET A 46 -2.70 -3.52 -23.50
C MET A 46 -3.23 -3.43 -24.94
N GLY A 47 -4.39 -2.79 -25.13
CA GLY A 47 -4.94 -2.50 -26.45
C GLY A 47 -5.07 -3.73 -27.34
N VAL A 48 -4.54 -3.66 -28.56
CA VAL A 48 -4.51 -4.79 -29.51
C VAL A 48 -3.67 -5.97 -29.03
N ASN A 49 -2.73 -5.73 -28.10
CA ASN A 49 -1.90 -6.76 -27.48
C ASN A 49 -2.57 -7.38 -26.25
N ALA A 50 -3.79 -6.99 -25.91
CA ALA A 50 -4.54 -7.56 -24.81
C ALA A 50 -4.78 -9.06 -25.05
N ARG A 51 -4.19 -9.88 -24.19
CA ARG A 51 -4.32 -11.35 -24.26
C ARG A 51 -5.65 -11.85 -23.70
N ARG A 52 -6.42 -10.97 -23.03
CA ARG A 52 -7.70 -11.24 -22.39
C ARG A 52 -8.49 -9.97 -22.16
N LYS A 53 -9.77 -10.14 -21.80
CA LYS A 53 -10.60 -9.05 -21.27
C LYS A 53 -10.33 -8.90 -19.77
N TYR A 54 -9.75 -7.79 -19.37
CA TYR A 54 -9.46 -7.53 -17.95
C TYR A 54 -10.73 -7.14 -17.20
N SER A 55 -10.89 -7.69 -15.99
CA SER A 55 -12.02 -7.40 -15.12
C SER A 55 -11.55 -7.04 -13.72
N LYS A 56 -12.39 -6.29 -12.98
CA LYS A 56 -12.17 -5.94 -11.57
C LYS A 56 -11.82 -7.17 -10.74
N LEU A 57 -12.61 -8.23 -10.86
CA LEU A 57 -12.45 -9.44 -10.06
C LEU A 57 -11.10 -10.11 -10.36
N MET A 58 -10.74 -10.22 -11.64
CA MET A 58 -9.50 -10.86 -12.06
C MET A 58 -8.25 -10.13 -11.53
N LEU A 59 -8.23 -8.80 -11.57
CA LEU A 59 -7.12 -8.01 -11.01
C LEU A 59 -7.01 -8.17 -9.49
N PHE A 60 -8.16 -8.12 -8.81
CA PHE A 60 -8.22 -8.31 -7.36
C PHE A 60 -7.72 -9.71 -6.95
N GLU A 61 -8.24 -10.76 -7.58
CA GLU A 61 -7.85 -12.15 -7.31
C GLU A 61 -6.38 -12.38 -7.62
N HIS A 62 -5.88 -11.85 -8.75
CA HIS A 62 -4.47 -11.96 -9.11
C HIS A 62 -3.57 -11.32 -8.05
N TYR A 63 -3.90 -10.11 -7.56
CA TYR A 63 -3.19 -9.50 -6.44
C TYR A 63 -3.23 -10.40 -5.20
N PHE A 64 -4.43 -10.84 -4.83
CA PHE A 64 -4.66 -11.61 -3.62
C PHE A 64 -3.88 -12.92 -3.61
N GLN A 65 -3.90 -13.67 -4.71
CA GLN A 65 -3.17 -14.92 -4.86
C GLN A 65 -1.65 -14.70 -4.73
N ASN A 66 -1.11 -13.72 -5.46
CA ASN A 66 0.33 -13.45 -5.44
C ASN A 66 0.84 -12.96 -4.08
N VAL A 67 0.03 -12.20 -3.34
CA VAL A 67 0.45 -11.61 -2.07
C VAL A 67 0.13 -12.52 -0.87
N GLN A 68 -1.06 -13.14 -0.83
CA GLN A 68 -1.58 -13.80 0.38
C GLN A 68 -1.50 -15.32 0.34
N THR A 69 -1.74 -15.98 -0.79
CA THR A 69 -1.93 -17.45 -0.81
C THR A 69 -0.64 -18.24 -1.06
N GLY A 70 0.50 -17.57 -1.27
CA GLY A 70 1.78 -18.21 -1.57
C GLY A 70 1.91 -18.72 -3.01
N HIS A 71 0.78 -18.93 -3.71
CA HIS A 71 0.72 -19.26 -5.13
C HIS A 71 0.98 -18.01 -5.98
N ARG A 72 2.21 -17.89 -6.47
CA ARG A 72 2.65 -16.77 -7.31
C ARG A 72 2.55 -17.14 -8.78
N SER A 73 2.13 -16.18 -9.59
CA SER A 73 2.25 -16.30 -11.03
C SER A 73 3.73 -16.48 -11.41
N PRO A 74 4.05 -17.38 -12.38
CA PRO A 74 5.43 -17.67 -12.78
C PRO A 74 6.24 -16.43 -13.16
N CYS A 75 5.58 -15.41 -13.74
CA CYS A 75 6.23 -14.19 -14.21
C CYS A 75 6.16 -13.03 -13.19
N ALA A 76 5.50 -13.21 -12.04
CA ALA A 76 5.29 -12.15 -11.05
C ALA A 76 6.38 -12.07 -9.97
N ARG A 77 7.24 -13.10 -9.85
CA ARG A 77 8.11 -13.30 -8.68
C ARG A 77 8.93 -12.06 -8.29
N GLU A 78 9.61 -11.45 -9.26
CA GLU A 78 10.45 -10.27 -9.01
C GLU A 78 9.64 -9.08 -8.48
N PHE A 79 8.50 -8.82 -9.10
CA PHE A 79 7.62 -7.70 -8.73
C PHE A 79 6.93 -7.90 -7.38
N VAL A 80 6.49 -9.14 -7.08
CA VAL A 80 5.84 -9.46 -5.79
C VAL A 80 6.81 -9.30 -4.63
N VAL A 81 8.07 -9.74 -4.80
CA VAL A 81 9.10 -9.59 -3.77
C VAL A 81 9.36 -8.12 -3.48
N GLU A 82 9.49 -7.31 -4.53
CA GLU A 82 9.68 -5.87 -4.41
C GLU A 82 8.50 -5.18 -3.70
N HIS A 83 7.27 -5.45 -4.15
CA HIS A 83 6.06 -4.89 -3.53
C HIS A 83 5.90 -5.28 -2.06
N LYS A 84 6.20 -6.54 -1.71
CA LYS A 84 6.18 -6.99 -0.30
C LYS A 84 7.23 -6.29 0.54
N ARG A 85 8.42 -6.05 -0.01
CA ARG A 85 9.48 -5.29 0.66
C ARG A 85 9.01 -3.86 0.95
N GLU A 86 8.47 -3.18 -0.06
CA GLU A 86 7.94 -1.81 0.06
C GLU A 86 6.81 -1.72 1.10
N LEU A 87 5.87 -2.67 1.10
CA LEU A 87 4.83 -2.76 2.13
C LEU A 87 5.42 -2.90 3.54
N GLY A 88 6.44 -3.73 3.69
CA GLY A 88 7.14 -3.93 4.97
C GLY A 88 7.86 -2.67 5.43
N GLU A 89 8.58 -2.01 4.54
CA GLU A 89 9.28 -0.75 4.83
C GLU A 89 8.32 0.37 5.20
N PHE A 90 7.22 0.51 4.46
CA PHE A 90 6.19 1.51 4.76
C PHE A 90 5.56 1.28 6.13
N ARG A 91 5.21 0.03 6.47
CA ARG A 91 4.67 -0.31 7.78
C ARG A 91 5.66 0.00 8.91
N LYS A 92 6.94 -0.33 8.74
CA LYS A 92 7.99 0.00 9.72
C LYS A 92 8.08 1.51 9.94
N ARG A 93 8.05 2.30 8.86
CA ARG A 93 8.08 3.78 8.95
C ARG A 93 6.85 4.33 9.67
N GLN A 94 5.66 3.77 9.42
CA GLN A 94 4.46 4.17 10.17
C GLN A 94 4.60 3.90 11.66
N VAL A 95 4.99 2.68 12.05
CA VAL A 95 5.17 2.33 13.47
C VAL A 95 6.19 3.25 14.16
N LEU A 96 7.31 3.55 13.49
CA LEU A 96 8.30 4.49 14.02
C LEU A 96 7.72 5.91 14.17
N SER A 97 6.98 6.39 13.17
CA SER A 97 6.34 7.71 13.21
C SER A 97 5.31 7.81 14.33
N ASP A 98 4.47 6.78 14.49
CA ASP A 98 3.41 6.74 15.50
C ASP A 98 4.02 6.71 16.91
N SER A 99 5.08 5.90 17.11
CA SER A 99 5.82 5.84 18.37
C SER A 99 6.50 7.18 18.72
N MET A 100 7.10 7.86 17.74
CA MET A 100 7.69 9.18 17.97
C MET A 100 6.63 10.25 18.29
N ALA A 101 5.47 10.20 17.63
CA ALA A 101 4.38 11.12 17.90
C ALA A 101 3.80 10.93 19.32
N GLU A 102 3.70 9.68 19.78
CA GLU A 102 3.27 9.34 21.13
C GLU A 102 4.26 9.87 22.17
N GLU A 103 5.57 9.67 21.98
CA GLU A 103 6.60 10.19 22.88
C GLU A 103 6.57 11.73 22.98
N ILE A 104 6.40 12.43 21.85
CA ILE A 104 6.26 13.90 21.82
C ILE A 104 5.00 14.35 22.57
N SER A 105 3.89 13.63 22.41
CA SER A 105 2.64 13.92 23.12
C SER A 105 2.79 13.77 24.63
N VAL A 106 3.36 12.65 25.08
CA VAL A 106 3.61 12.38 26.52
C VAL A 106 4.51 13.47 27.12
N ARG A 107 5.62 13.79 26.45
CA ARG A 107 6.56 14.83 26.93
C ARG A 107 5.91 16.22 26.98
N SER A 108 5.02 16.52 26.04
CA SER A 108 4.25 17.78 26.04
C SER A 108 3.28 17.84 27.23
N GLN A 109 2.60 16.73 27.54
CA GLN A 109 1.71 16.64 28.69
C GLN A 109 2.46 16.79 30.02
N GLU A 110 3.59 16.11 30.19
CA GLU A 110 4.43 16.21 31.40
C GLU A 110 4.90 17.65 31.67
N ARG A 111 5.31 18.37 30.61
CA ARG A 111 5.69 19.79 30.71
C ARG A 111 4.54 20.67 31.18
N MET A 112 3.34 20.45 30.65
CA MET A 112 2.15 21.22 31.03
C MET A 112 1.76 20.96 32.50
N VAL A 113 1.77 19.69 32.94
CA VAL A 113 1.51 19.33 34.34
C VAL A 113 2.51 20.00 35.27
N THR A 114 3.79 19.98 34.91
CA THR A 114 4.87 20.61 35.70
C THR A 114 4.65 22.14 35.82
N LEU A 115 4.20 22.79 34.75
CA LEU A 115 3.91 24.24 34.77
C LEU A 115 2.74 24.56 35.71
N MET A 116 1.63 23.82 35.60
CA MET A 116 0.44 24.03 36.45
C MET A 116 0.76 23.83 37.93
N GLN A 117 1.59 22.85 38.27
CA GLN A 117 2.02 22.63 39.66
C GLN A 117 2.84 23.80 40.20
N ARG A 118 3.72 24.39 39.38
CA ARG A 118 4.51 25.58 39.77
C ARG A 118 3.61 26.79 40.00
N GLU A 119 2.66 27.03 39.11
CA GLU A 119 1.70 28.13 39.25
C GLU A 119 0.83 27.98 40.51
N ALA A 120 0.34 26.77 40.79
CA ALA A 120 -0.43 26.49 41.99
C ALA A 120 0.35 26.76 43.29
N VAL A 121 1.64 26.37 43.34
CA VAL A 121 2.50 26.67 44.50
C VAL A 121 2.71 28.17 44.68
N MET A 122 2.93 28.91 43.58
CA MET A 122 3.12 30.36 43.64
C MET A 122 1.85 31.12 44.05
N ALA A 123 0.66 30.58 43.77
CA ALA A 123 -0.62 31.19 44.15
C ALA A 123 -0.97 31.03 45.65
N HIS A 124 -0.23 30.19 46.38
CA HIS A 124 -0.43 29.93 47.82
C HIS A 124 0.62 30.59 48.73
N LEU A 125 1.48 31.45 48.17
CA LEU A 125 2.45 32.30 48.88
C LEU A 125 1.97 33.76 48.90
#